data_AF-A0A7V9NWR3-F1
#
_entry.id   AF-A0A7V9NWR3-F1
#
_cell.length_a   1.000
_cell.length_b   1.000
_cell.length_c   1.000
_cell.angle_alpha   90.00
_cell.angle_beta   90.00
_cell.angle_gamma   90.00
#
_symmetry.space_group_name_H-M   'P 1'
#
loop_
_entity.id
_entity.type
_entity.pdbx_description
1 polymer ?
#
loop_
_entity_poly.entity_id
_entity_poly.type
_entity_poly.pdbx_seq_one_letter_code
_entity_poly.pdbx_strand_id
1 'polypeptide(L)'
;MDKRTELIITEINKLLQIGNGLVQYGKSNGSDTADEKVQELTKWTNLSGELIFKLYPNKSSQYNSHFQHYRAKMEMTRLHSNNYQPLLELMGVLEAIKYELESGLINKLKTLIQADIFSDFLEMGEHLLKEGYKDASAVIIGSVLEDTLRKIAQENNIEILNDKGKFLTMDPLNIAIEKIGIYNQLVKKQITSWADLRNNAAHGRFSEYDDKQVAMMLQFVQTFSADYLK
;
A
#
# COMPACT_ATOMS: atom_id res chain seq x y z
N MET A 1 -2.21 -9.10 -9.57
CA MET A 1 -2.97 -7.96 -9.04
C MET A 1 -3.82 -8.49 -7.90
N ASP A 2 -3.89 -7.81 -6.77
CA ASP A 2 -4.68 -8.32 -5.65
C ASP A 2 -6.20 -8.16 -5.91
N LYS A 3 -7.00 -9.02 -5.29
CA LYS A 3 -8.47 -9.08 -5.48
C LYS A 3 -9.17 -7.75 -5.18
N ARG A 4 -8.61 -6.93 -4.28
CA ARG A 4 -9.20 -5.63 -3.92
C ARG A 4 -8.96 -4.61 -5.03
N THR A 5 -7.75 -4.59 -5.59
CA THR A 5 -7.41 -3.76 -6.76
C THR A 5 -8.26 -4.13 -7.97
N GLU A 6 -8.50 -5.41 -8.23
CA GLU A 6 -9.40 -5.88 -9.30
C GLU A 6 -10.84 -5.36 -9.15
N LEU A 7 -11.38 -5.40 -7.92
CA LEU A 7 -12.71 -4.86 -7.62
C LEU A 7 -12.78 -3.35 -7.86
N ILE A 8 -11.74 -2.61 -7.46
CA ILE A 8 -11.66 -1.16 -7.67
C ILE A 8 -11.61 -0.83 -9.16
N ILE A 9 -10.76 -1.51 -9.94
CA ILE A 9 -10.68 -1.32 -11.40
C ILE A 9 -12.02 -1.64 -12.07
N THR A 10 -12.70 -2.71 -11.63
CA THR A 10 -14.03 -3.05 -12.12
C THR A 10 -15.03 -1.93 -11.88
N GLU A 11 -15.00 -1.30 -10.70
CA GLU A 11 -15.88 -0.19 -10.38
C GLU A 11 -15.54 1.06 -11.20
N ILE A 12 -14.24 1.36 -11.39
CA ILE A 12 -13.80 2.46 -12.26
C ILE A 12 -14.30 2.25 -13.71
N ASN A 13 -14.20 1.03 -14.24
CA ASN A 13 -14.70 0.72 -15.58
C ASN A 13 -16.20 1.00 -15.73
N LYS A 14 -17.02 0.68 -14.73
CA LYS A 14 -18.45 1.04 -14.73
C LYS A 14 -18.66 2.55 -14.71
N LEU A 15 -17.91 3.26 -13.88
CA LEU A 15 -17.99 4.73 -13.82
C LEU A 15 -17.57 5.36 -15.15
N LEU A 16 -16.53 4.86 -15.81
CA LEU A 16 -16.13 5.31 -17.14
C LEU A 16 -17.21 5.04 -18.19
N GLN A 17 -17.88 3.88 -18.12
CA GLN A 17 -18.99 3.57 -19.02
C GLN A 17 -20.18 4.54 -18.84
N ILE A 18 -20.58 4.79 -17.59
CA ILE A 18 -21.66 5.75 -17.28
C ILE A 18 -21.26 7.17 -17.72
N GLY A 19 -20.03 7.60 -17.40
CA GLY A 19 -19.49 8.90 -17.80
C GLY A 19 -19.50 9.10 -19.31
N ASN A 20 -19.10 8.09 -20.08
CA ASN A 20 -19.19 8.10 -21.55
C ASN A 20 -20.63 8.32 -22.03
N GLY A 21 -21.61 7.63 -21.44
CA GLY A 21 -23.03 7.82 -21.75
C GLY A 21 -23.51 9.26 -21.49
N LEU A 22 -23.11 9.84 -20.36
CA LEU A 22 -23.41 11.23 -20.00
C LEU A 22 -22.75 12.23 -20.96
N VAL A 23 -21.50 11.99 -21.37
CA VAL A 23 -20.81 12.82 -22.37
C VAL A 23 -21.52 12.78 -23.73
N GLN A 24 -21.93 11.60 -24.21
CA GLN A 24 -22.64 11.48 -25.48
C GLN A 24 -24.01 12.15 -25.44
N TYR A 25 -24.72 12.02 -24.30
CA TYR A 25 -25.95 12.77 -24.07
C TYR A 25 -25.68 14.28 -24.09
N GLY A 26 -24.70 14.77 -23.34
CA GLY A 26 -24.33 16.19 -23.32
C GLY A 26 -23.99 16.73 -24.69
N LYS A 27 -23.22 15.99 -25.51
CA LYS A 27 -22.88 16.40 -26.89
C LYS A 27 -24.09 16.57 -27.80
N SER A 28 -25.10 15.72 -27.66
CA SER A 28 -26.29 15.72 -28.53
C SER A 28 -27.45 16.54 -27.98
N ASN A 29 -27.46 16.84 -26.68
CA ASN A 29 -28.51 17.62 -26.05
C ASN A 29 -28.32 19.12 -26.31
N GLY A 30 -29.37 19.77 -26.84
CA GLY A 30 -29.42 21.21 -27.11
C GLY A 30 -30.39 21.98 -26.20
N SER A 31 -31.00 21.30 -25.23
CA SER A 31 -32.03 21.85 -24.33
C SER A 31 -31.73 21.53 -22.86
N ASP A 32 -32.68 21.78 -21.96
CA ASP A 32 -32.58 21.36 -20.56
C ASP A 32 -32.36 19.84 -20.44
N THR A 33 -31.71 19.43 -19.35
CA THR A 33 -31.41 18.02 -19.09
C THR A 33 -32.63 17.27 -18.61
N ALA A 34 -32.91 16.11 -19.19
CA ALA A 34 -34.00 15.24 -18.75
C ALA A 34 -33.78 14.77 -17.30
N ASP A 35 -34.86 14.68 -16.52
CA ASP A 35 -34.80 14.34 -15.08
C ASP A 35 -34.01 13.05 -14.80
N GLU A 36 -34.20 12.01 -15.63
CA GLU A 36 -33.45 10.75 -15.51
C GLU A 36 -31.94 10.95 -15.67
N LYS A 37 -31.52 11.87 -16.54
CA LYS A 37 -30.11 12.21 -16.78
C LYS A 37 -29.54 13.06 -15.66
N VAL A 38 -30.33 13.94 -15.05
CA VAL A 38 -29.94 14.65 -13.83
C VAL A 38 -29.67 13.67 -12.68
N GLN A 39 -30.55 12.67 -12.51
CA GLN A 39 -30.37 11.62 -11.50
C GLN A 39 -29.12 10.77 -11.77
N GLU A 40 -28.92 10.33 -13.02
CA GLU A 40 -27.75 9.56 -13.43
C GLU A 40 -26.45 10.34 -13.21
N LEU A 41 -26.41 11.60 -13.63
CA LEU A 41 -25.26 12.50 -13.44
C LEU A 41 -24.94 12.73 -11.96
N THR A 42 -25.96 12.94 -11.14
CA THR A 42 -25.81 13.14 -9.69
C THR A 42 -25.22 11.89 -9.04
N LYS A 43 -25.75 10.71 -9.38
CA LYS A 43 -25.23 9.42 -8.92
C LYS A 43 -23.78 9.23 -9.33
N TRP A 44 -23.47 9.42 -10.62
CA TRP A 44 -22.12 9.25 -11.16
C TRP A 44 -21.11 10.18 -10.48
N THR A 45 -21.49 11.44 -10.28
CA THR A 45 -20.66 12.43 -9.58
C THR A 45 -20.32 11.99 -8.16
N ASN A 46 -21.33 11.55 -7.39
CA ASN A 46 -21.13 11.17 -6.00
C ASN A 46 -20.28 9.90 -5.87
N LEU A 47 -20.53 8.89 -6.72
CA LEU A 47 -19.74 7.66 -6.72
C LEU A 47 -18.27 7.91 -7.10
N SER A 48 -18.04 8.75 -8.12
CA SER A 48 -16.68 9.12 -8.56
C SER A 48 -15.94 9.89 -7.46
N GLY A 49 -16.59 10.87 -6.82
CA GLY A 49 -16.00 11.63 -5.73
C GLY A 49 -15.67 10.77 -4.51
N GLU A 50 -16.59 9.90 -4.10
CA GLU A 50 -16.38 8.99 -2.96
C GLU A 50 -15.24 8.00 -3.23
N LEU A 51 -15.13 7.50 -4.46
CA LEU A 51 -14.01 6.65 -4.86
C LEU A 51 -12.67 7.41 -4.76
N ILE A 52 -12.59 8.61 -5.34
CA ILE A 52 -11.40 9.46 -5.28
C ILE A 52 -10.99 9.73 -3.83
N PHE A 53 -11.95 10.10 -2.97
CA PHE A 53 -11.68 10.39 -1.57
C PHE A 53 -11.17 9.16 -0.79
N LYS A 54 -11.74 7.98 -1.05
CA LYS A 54 -11.31 6.73 -0.39
C LYS A 54 -9.92 6.29 -0.82
N LEU A 55 -9.56 6.47 -2.09
CA LEU A 55 -8.24 6.12 -2.62
C LEU A 55 -7.18 7.15 -2.22
N TYR A 56 -7.56 8.43 -2.18
CA TYR A 56 -6.68 9.55 -1.91
C TYR A 56 -7.29 10.46 -0.83
N PRO A 57 -7.23 10.07 0.46
CA PRO A 57 -7.89 10.80 1.54
C PRO A 57 -7.28 12.19 1.82
N ASN A 58 -6.06 12.45 1.34
CA ASN A 58 -5.47 13.78 1.40
C ASN A 58 -6.22 14.73 0.44
N LYS A 59 -6.95 15.69 1.00
CA LYS A 59 -7.74 16.69 0.26
C LYS A 59 -6.90 17.57 -0.67
N SER A 60 -5.61 17.71 -0.41
CA SER A 60 -4.66 18.45 -1.25
C SER A 60 -4.11 17.63 -2.42
N SER A 61 -4.54 16.37 -2.59
CA SER A 61 -4.15 15.59 -3.77
C SER A 61 -4.66 16.28 -5.05
N GLN A 62 -3.94 16.07 -6.14
CA GLN A 62 -4.34 16.59 -7.46
C GLN A 62 -5.73 16.05 -7.85
N TYR A 63 -6.00 14.77 -7.58
CA TYR A 63 -7.30 14.15 -7.86
C TYR A 63 -8.47 14.81 -7.11
N ASN A 64 -8.31 15.11 -5.81
CA ASN A 64 -9.34 15.84 -5.08
C ASN A 64 -9.52 17.26 -5.61
N SER A 65 -8.42 17.94 -5.94
CA SER A 65 -8.45 19.30 -6.49
C SER A 65 -9.21 19.35 -7.83
N HIS A 66 -8.97 18.39 -8.72
CA HIS A 66 -9.72 18.24 -9.98
C HIS A 66 -11.20 17.91 -9.74
N PHE A 67 -11.53 17.05 -8.78
CA PHE A 67 -12.93 16.77 -8.45
C PHE A 67 -13.66 18.01 -7.93
N GLN A 68 -13.02 18.82 -7.07
CA GLN A 68 -13.61 20.09 -6.61
C GLN A 68 -13.78 21.08 -7.76
N HIS A 69 -12.82 21.14 -8.67
CA HIS A 69 -12.91 21.97 -9.87
C HIS A 69 -14.08 21.56 -10.78
N TYR A 70 -14.24 20.26 -11.01
CA TYR A 70 -15.41 19.70 -11.70
C TYR A 70 -16.71 20.11 -11.00
N ARG A 71 -16.80 19.92 -9.67
CA ARG A 71 -17.99 20.26 -8.88
C ARG A 71 -18.34 21.75 -8.94
N ALA A 72 -17.35 22.64 -9.06
CA ALA A 72 -17.57 24.07 -9.17
C ALA A 72 -18.10 24.51 -10.54
N LYS A 73 -17.75 23.77 -11.60
CA LYS A 73 -18.15 24.08 -12.98
C LYS A 73 -19.42 23.36 -13.44
N MET A 74 -19.70 22.17 -12.89
CA MET A 74 -20.75 21.30 -13.43
C MET A 74 -22.15 21.77 -13.02
N GLU A 75 -22.97 22.14 -14.01
CA GLU A 75 -24.39 22.41 -13.81
C GLU A 75 -25.23 21.13 -14.01
N MET A 76 -25.71 20.56 -12.91
CA MET A 76 -26.38 19.24 -12.92
C MET A 76 -27.67 19.20 -13.76
N THR A 77 -28.35 20.34 -13.91
CA THR A 77 -29.63 20.46 -14.65
C THR A 77 -29.43 20.93 -16.09
N ARG A 78 -28.20 21.23 -16.50
CA ARG A 78 -27.84 21.81 -17.81
C ARG A 78 -26.62 21.14 -18.42
N LEU A 79 -26.71 19.83 -18.56
CA LEU A 79 -25.82 19.01 -19.37
C LEU A 79 -26.23 19.09 -20.85
N HIS A 80 -25.53 19.90 -21.62
CA HIS A 80 -25.75 20.09 -23.06
C HIS A 80 -24.43 20.37 -23.78
N SER A 81 -24.48 20.63 -25.10
CA SER A 81 -23.32 20.64 -25.99
C SER A 81 -22.23 21.68 -25.65
N ASN A 82 -22.55 22.67 -24.82
CA ASN A 82 -21.61 23.71 -24.40
C ASN A 82 -21.09 23.52 -22.96
N ASN A 83 -21.52 22.47 -22.25
CA ASN A 83 -21.22 22.27 -20.82
C ASN A 83 -20.91 20.80 -20.44
N TYR A 84 -20.60 19.94 -21.40
CA TYR A 84 -20.23 18.54 -21.12
C TYR A 84 -18.73 18.38 -20.80
N GLN A 85 -17.92 19.40 -21.07
CA GLN A 85 -16.46 19.36 -20.93
C GLN A 85 -15.98 19.03 -19.51
N PRO A 86 -16.62 19.52 -18.41
CA PRO A 86 -16.23 19.11 -17.05
C PRO A 86 -16.34 17.59 -16.83
N LEU A 87 -17.26 16.89 -17.50
CA LEU A 87 -17.34 15.42 -17.43
C LEU A 87 -16.08 14.77 -17.98
N LEU A 88 -15.52 15.30 -19.08
CA LEU A 88 -14.28 14.81 -19.66
C LEU A 88 -13.10 15.00 -18.70
N GLU A 89 -13.04 16.13 -17.99
CA GLU A 89 -12.00 16.39 -16.98
C GLU A 89 -12.04 15.31 -15.88
N LEU A 90 -13.22 15.02 -15.32
CA LEU A 90 -13.35 13.99 -14.28
C LEU A 90 -13.17 12.56 -14.82
N MET A 91 -13.56 12.29 -16.07
CA MET A 91 -13.26 11.01 -16.72
C MET A 91 -11.75 10.80 -16.90
N GLY A 92 -11.00 11.84 -17.27
CA GLY A 92 -9.54 11.78 -17.36
C GLY A 92 -8.89 11.47 -16.01
N VAL A 93 -9.45 11.99 -14.91
CA VAL A 93 -9.02 11.61 -13.54
C VAL A 93 -9.27 10.12 -13.27
N LEU A 94 -10.45 9.60 -13.60
CA LEU A 94 -10.77 8.18 -13.42
C LEU A 94 -9.87 7.26 -14.27
N GLU A 95 -9.55 7.67 -15.51
CA GLU A 95 -8.61 6.95 -16.38
C GLU A 95 -7.18 6.96 -15.81
N ALA A 96 -6.72 8.09 -15.28
CA ALA A 96 -5.41 8.18 -14.63
C ALA A 96 -5.31 7.23 -13.42
N ILE A 97 -6.33 7.24 -12.55
CA ILE A 97 -6.38 6.33 -11.39
C ILE A 97 -6.39 4.87 -11.85
N LYS A 98 -7.18 4.54 -12.87
CA LYS A 98 -7.20 3.19 -13.45
C LYS A 98 -5.80 2.77 -13.93
N TYR A 99 -5.13 3.64 -14.68
CA TYR A 99 -3.78 3.39 -15.19
C TYR A 99 -2.77 3.15 -14.04
N GLU A 100 -2.83 3.95 -12.97
CA GLU A 100 -1.96 3.77 -11.80
C GLU A 100 -2.16 2.41 -11.13
N LEU A 101 -3.41 1.95 -11.03
CA LEU A 101 -3.75 0.66 -10.45
C LEU A 101 -3.34 -0.51 -11.36
N GLU A 102 -3.60 -0.41 -12.67
CA GLU A 102 -3.25 -1.45 -13.66
C GLU A 102 -1.73 -1.59 -13.84
N SER A 103 -1.00 -0.48 -13.80
CA SER A 103 0.47 -0.47 -13.92
C SER A 103 1.19 -0.93 -12.64
N GLY A 104 0.46 -1.00 -11.52
CA GLY A 104 1.00 -1.27 -10.19
C GLY A 104 1.98 -0.20 -9.69
N LEU A 105 1.95 1.01 -10.27
CA LEU A 105 2.90 2.09 -9.98
C LEU A 105 2.93 2.45 -8.49
N ILE A 106 1.75 2.58 -7.88
CA ILE A 106 1.61 2.93 -6.46
C ILE A 106 2.21 1.85 -5.55
N ASN A 107 1.99 0.59 -5.89
CA ASN A 107 2.56 -0.53 -5.13
C ASN A 107 4.09 -0.53 -5.25
N LYS A 108 4.63 -0.35 -6.47
CA LYS A 108 6.07 -0.25 -6.69
C LYS A 108 6.70 0.91 -5.92
N LEU A 109 6.07 2.09 -5.95
CA LEU A 109 6.56 3.26 -5.23
C LEU A 109 6.56 3.01 -3.71
N LYS A 110 5.50 2.39 -3.18
CA LYS A 110 5.43 2.02 -1.77
C LYS A 110 6.53 1.03 -1.40
N THR A 111 6.79 0.02 -2.23
CA THR A 111 7.88 -0.95 -2.01
C THR A 111 9.25 -0.25 -2.01
N LEU A 112 9.50 0.68 -2.94
CA LEU A 112 10.75 1.46 -3.00
C LEU A 112 10.96 2.30 -1.74
N ILE A 113 9.97 3.11 -1.34
CA ILE A 113 10.05 3.93 -0.12
C ILE A 113 10.30 3.06 1.11
N GLN A 114 9.68 1.88 1.16
CA GLN A 114 9.88 0.94 2.24
C GLN A 114 11.29 0.35 2.28
N ALA A 115 11.87 0.03 1.11
CA ALA A 115 13.24 -0.44 1.02
C ALA A 115 14.23 0.64 1.52
N ASP A 116 13.99 1.91 1.18
CA ASP A 116 14.78 3.04 1.66
C ASP A 116 14.71 3.14 3.21
N ILE A 117 13.50 3.10 3.78
CA ILE A 117 13.31 3.13 5.24
C ILE A 117 14.02 1.95 5.94
N PHE A 118 13.98 0.76 5.34
CA PHE A 118 14.70 -0.40 5.89
C PHE A 118 16.22 -0.23 5.81
N SER A 119 16.73 0.32 4.71
CA SER A 119 18.14 0.66 4.59
C SER A 119 18.56 1.63 5.70
N ASP A 120 17.80 2.70 5.91
CA ASP A 120 18.05 3.70 6.95
C ASP A 120 18.10 3.07 8.35
N PHE A 121 17.17 2.14 8.66
CA PHE A 121 17.18 1.44 9.95
C PHE A 121 18.36 0.47 10.11
N LEU A 122 18.75 -0.23 9.04
CA LEU A 122 19.91 -1.13 9.08
C LEU A 122 21.22 -0.34 9.22
N GLU A 123 21.34 0.80 8.53
CA GLU A 123 22.46 1.74 8.70
C GLU A 123 22.50 2.32 10.13
N MET A 124 21.35 2.64 10.72
CA MET A 124 21.25 3.07 12.12
C MET A 124 21.70 1.96 13.07
N GLY A 125 21.26 0.71 12.84
CA GLY A 125 21.72 -0.45 13.60
C GLY A 125 23.23 -0.64 13.51
N GLU A 126 23.79 -0.57 12.29
CA GLU A 126 25.23 -0.65 12.07
C GLU A 126 25.98 0.47 12.80
N HIS A 127 25.50 1.70 12.74
CA HIS A 127 26.11 2.84 13.43
C HIS A 127 26.10 2.64 14.94
N LEU A 128 24.96 2.23 15.52
CA LEU A 128 24.86 1.91 16.95
C LEU A 128 25.83 0.81 17.37
N LEU A 129 25.99 -0.23 16.55
CA LEU A 129 26.94 -1.30 16.82
C LEU A 129 28.39 -0.80 16.82
N LYS A 130 28.77 0.05 15.86
CA LYS A 130 30.11 0.65 15.78
C LYS A 130 30.44 1.53 16.98
N GLU A 131 29.45 2.24 17.51
CA GLU A 131 29.58 3.06 18.72
C GLU A 131 29.51 2.25 20.03
N GLY A 132 29.38 0.92 19.96
CA GLY A 132 29.35 0.04 21.12
C GLY A 132 27.97 -0.13 21.77
N TYR A 133 26.91 0.43 21.18
CA TYR A 133 25.52 0.26 21.63
C TYR A 133 24.90 -1.03 21.08
N LYS A 134 25.51 -2.19 21.40
CA LYS A 134 25.13 -3.50 20.84
C LYS A 134 23.64 -3.85 21.06
N ASP A 135 23.10 -3.48 22.22
CA ASP A 135 21.75 -3.87 22.62
C ASP A 135 20.70 -3.08 21.83
N ALA A 136 20.93 -1.78 21.66
CA ALA A 136 20.08 -0.92 20.82
C ALA A 136 20.16 -1.35 19.35
N SER A 137 21.37 -1.65 18.86
CA SER A 137 21.57 -2.20 17.52
C SER A 137 20.76 -3.49 17.30
N ALA A 138 20.83 -4.45 18.23
CA ALA A 138 20.08 -5.71 18.16
C ALA A 138 18.56 -5.48 18.08
N VAL A 139 18.02 -4.52 18.84
CA VAL A 139 16.59 -4.17 18.79
C VAL A 139 16.21 -3.57 17.43
N ILE A 140 17.00 -2.64 16.89
CA ILE A 140 16.71 -1.99 15.61
C ILE A 140 16.79 -3.00 14.44
N ILE A 141 17.88 -3.76 14.34
CA ILE A 141 18.06 -4.78 13.30
C ILE A 141 16.95 -5.84 13.39
N GLY A 142 16.64 -6.29 14.61
CA GLY A 142 15.58 -7.26 14.84
C GLY A 142 14.18 -6.76 14.48
N SER A 143 13.94 -5.45 14.61
CA SER A 143 12.68 -4.83 14.17
C SER A 143 12.54 -4.87 12.64
N VAL A 144 13.64 -4.67 11.90
CA VAL A 144 13.65 -4.82 10.43
C VAL A 144 13.38 -6.27 10.03
N LEU A 145 13.97 -7.25 10.71
CA LEU A 145 13.68 -8.67 10.45
C LEU A 145 12.21 -9.02 10.71
N GLU A 146 11.64 -8.53 11.82
CA GLU A 146 10.23 -8.73 12.15
C GLU A 146 9.30 -8.13 11.09
N ASP A 147 9.54 -6.90 10.66
CA ASP A 147 8.71 -6.25 9.62
C ASP A 147 8.87 -6.92 8.26
N THR A 148 10.08 -7.39 7.93
CA THR A 148 10.35 -8.17 6.70
C THR A 148 9.52 -9.45 6.69
N LEU A 149 9.47 -10.21 7.78
CA LEU A 149 8.61 -11.42 7.89
C LEU A 149 7.13 -11.08 7.72
N ARG A 150 6.66 -9.96 8.28
CA ARG A 150 5.26 -9.52 8.13
C ARG A 150 4.93 -9.21 6.67
N LYS A 151 5.84 -8.55 5.95
CA LYS A 151 5.64 -8.23 4.53
C LYS A 151 5.59 -9.48 3.66
N ILE A 152 6.55 -10.40 3.85
CA ILE A 152 6.54 -11.69 3.15
C ILE A 152 5.23 -12.43 3.43
N ALA A 153 4.75 -12.44 4.68
CA ALA A 153 3.47 -13.02 5.03
C ALA A 153 2.30 -12.34 4.30
N GLN A 154 2.24 -11.01 4.29
CA GLN A 154 1.19 -10.25 3.60
C GLN A 154 1.16 -10.51 2.09
N GLU A 155 2.32 -10.49 1.42
CA GLU A 155 2.46 -10.75 -0.02
C GLU A 155 2.00 -12.17 -0.40
N ASN A 156 2.14 -13.12 0.53
CA ASN A 156 1.76 -14.50 0.34
C ASN A 156 0.42 -14.88 1.00
N ASN A 157 -0.40 -13.88 1.36
CA ASN A 157 -1.74 -14.06 1.94
C ASN A 157 -1.76 -14.90 3.24
N ILE A 158 -0.70 -14.81 4.05
CA ILE A 158 -0.62 -15.42 5.38
C ILE A 158 -1.20 -14.43 6.40
N GLU A 159 -2.03 -14.91 7.32
CA GLU A 159 -2.56 -14.10 8.41
C GLU A 159 -1.44 -13.58 9.32
N ILE A 160 -1.45 -12.28 9.62
CA ILE A 160 -0.46 -11.61 10.47
C ILE A 160 -1.01 -11.22 11.84
N LEU A 161 -2.31 -11.43 12.06
CA LEU A 161 -3.01 -11.14 13.31
C LEU A 161 -3.47 -12.45 13.93
N ASN A 162 -3.49 -12.51 15.26
CA ASN A 162 -4.16 -13.58 15.99
C ASN A 162 -5.66 -13.28 16.16
N ASP A 163 -6.39 -14.23 16.72
CA ASP A 163 -7.83 -14.14 17.00
C ASP A 163 -8.25 -12.93 17.86
N LYS A 164 -7.30 -12.30 18.56
CA LYS A 164 -7.51 -11.11 19.40
C LYS A 164 -7.16 -9.81 18.67
N GLY A 165 -6.89 -9.86 17.36
CA GLY A 165 -6.49 -8.73 16.55
C GLY A 165 -5.08 -8.19 16.84
N LYS A 166 -4.25 -8.94 17.58
CA LYS A 166 -2.85 -8.56 17.83
C LYS A 166 -1.94 -9.20 16.80
N PHE A 167 -0.92 -8.47 16.41
CA PHE A 167 0.13 -8.97 15.53
C PHE A 167 0.78 -10.27 16.05
N LEU A 168 0.94 -11.25 15.17
CA LEU A 168 1.71 -12.47 15.43
C LEU A 168 3.17 -12.14 15.71
N THR A 169 3.84 -12.90 16.57
CA THR A 169 5.29 -12.80 16.78
C THR A 169 6.06 -13.39 15.59
N MET A 170 7.38 -13.23 15.57
CA MET A 170 8.23 -13.72 14.47
C MET A 170 8.14 -15.23 14.27
N ASP A 171 8.01 -16.02 15.34
CA ASP A 171 8.07 -17.49 15.26
C ASP A 171 6.85 -18.11 14.53
N PRO A 172 5.60 -17.76 14.85
CA PRO A 172 4.43 -18.18 14.06
C PRO A 172 4.52 -17.76 12.58
N LEU A 173 4.98 -16.53 12.31
CA LEU A 173 5.17 -16.05 10.94
C LEU A 173 6.21 -16.89 10.21
N ASN A 174 7.36 -17.13 10.84
CA ASN A 174 8.47 -17.88 10.28
C ASN A 174 8.07 -19.33 9.94
N ILE A 175 7.30 -19.98 10.82
CA ILE A 175 6.75 -21.32 10.58
C ILE A 175 5.79 -21.32 9.40
N ALA A 176 4.87 -20.34 9.33
CA ALA A 176 3.88 -20.27 8.26
C ALA A 176 4.53 -20.02 6.88
N ILE A 177 5.52 -19.14 6.82
CA ILE A 177 6.23 -18.80 5.58
C ILE A 177 7.06 -19.98 5.06
N GLU A 178 7.77 -20.69 5.95
CA GLU A 178 8.52 -21.89 5.56
C GLU A 178 7.59 -23.01 5.09
N LYS A 179 6.44 -23.19 5.75
CA LYS A 179 5.46 -24.22 5.40
C LYS A 179 4.92 -24.10 3.98
N ILE A 180 4.81 -22.88 3.46
CA ILE A 180 4.40 -22.64 2.06
C ILE A 180 5.58 -22.62 1.07
N GLY A 181 6.81 -22.83 1.56
CA GLY A 181 7.99 -23.04 0.73
C GLY A 181 8.67 -21.77 0.23
N ILE A 182 8.40 -20.59 0.81
CA ILE A 182 9.08 -19.33 0.41
C ILE A 182 10.59 -19.43 0.68
N TYR A 183 10.96 -20.00 1.82
CA TYR A 183 12.33 -20.37 2.13
C TYR A 183 12.38 -21.73 2.82
N ASN A 184 13.57 -22.31 2.87
CA ASN A 184 13.79 -23.66 3.38
C ASN A 184 13.94 -23.68 4.92
N GLN A 185 13.98 -24.90 5.45
CA GLN A 185 14.14 -25.17 6.89
C GLN A 185 15.46 -24.63 7.48
N LEU A 186 16.49 -24.39 6.68
CA LEU A 186 17.75 -23.80 7.15
C LEU A 186 17.55 -22.30 7.46
N VAL A 187 16.97 -21.55 6.52
CA VAL A 187 16.64 -20.13 6.69
C VAL A 187 15.73 -19.94 7.90
N LYS A 188 14.71 -20.79 8.06
CA LYS A 188 13.84 -20.79 9.24
C LYS A 188 14.63 -20.89 10.55
N LYS A 189 15.61 -21.79 10.64
CA LYS A 189 16.43 -21.96 11.86
C LYS A 189 17.29 -20.72 12.14
N GLN A 190 17.84 -20.08 11.10
CA GLN A 190 18.58 -18.83 11.25
C GLN A 190 17.66 -17.73 11.79
N ILE A 191 16.48 -17.55 11.20
CA ILE A 191 15.49 -16.57 11.66
C ILE A 191 15.09 -16.82 13.11
N THR A 192 14.85 -18.09 13.52
CA THR A 192 14.55 -18.42 14.92
C THR A 192 15.68 -17.99 15.86
N SER A 193 16.94 -18.21 15.48
CA SER A 193 18.10 -17.77 16.29
C SER A 193 18.16 -16.25 16.43
N TRP A 194 17.92 -15.51 15.35
CA TRP A 194 17.96 -14.04 15.37
C TRP A 194 16.75 -13.43 16.09
N ALA A 195 15.59 -14.08 16.01
CA ALA A 195 14.42 -13.72 16.79
C ALA A 195 14.67 -13.87 18.30
N ASP A 196 15.39 -14.91 18.71
CA ASP A 196 15.78 -15.10 20.11
C ASP A 196 16.76 -14.01 20.58
N LEU A 197 17.79 -13.70 19.78
CA LEU A 197 18.72 -12.60 20.06
C LEU A 197 17.97 -11.28 20.26
N ARG A 198 17.09 -10.91 19.31
CA ARG A 198 16.23 -9.73 19.43
C ARG A 198 15.41 -9.75 20.70
N ASN A 199 14.79 -10.88 21.05
CA ASN A 199 13.97 -11.02 22.25
C ASN A 199 14.80 -10.85 23.53
N ASN A 200 16.03 -11.35 23.56
CA ASN A 200 16.94 -11.10 24.67
C ASN A 200 17.27 -9.61 24.79
N ALA A 201 17.55 -8.93 23.68
CA ALA A 201 17.76 -7.48 23.65
C ALA A 201 16.55 -6.69 24.16
N ALA A 202 15.35 -6.94 23.61
CA ALA A 202 14.13 -6.24 23.97
C ALA A 202 13.67 -6.46 25.43
N HIS A 203 14.14 -7.53 26.07
CA HIS A 203 13.81 -7.88 27.45
C HIS A 203 14.97 -7.67 28.44
N GLY A 204 16.04 -6.97 28.04
CA GLY A 204 17.14 -6.60 28.93
C GLY A 204 18.11 -7.73 29.29
N ARG A 205 18.09 -8.84 28.55
CA ARG A 205 18.94 -10.02 28.76
C ARG A 205 20.25 -9.89 27.96
N PHE A 206 21.02 -8.86 28.26
CA PHE A 206 22.19 -8.44 27.46
C PHE A 206 23.43 -9.35 27.57
N SER A 207 23.43 -10.29 28.53
CA SER A 207 24.49 -11.29 28.71
C SER A 207 24.37 -12.49 27.77
N GLU A 208 23.20 -12.70 27.17
CA GLU A 208 22.91 -13.89 26.35
C GLU A 208 23.49 -13.80 24.93
N TYR A 209 24.05 -12.66 24.55
CA TYR A 209 24.62 -12.44 23.23
C TYR A 209 25.74 -11.38 23.25
N ASP A 210 26.61 -11.42 22.24
CA ASP A 210 27.71 -10.50 22.05
C ASP A 210 27.58 -9.63 20.78
N ASP A 211 28.47 -8.65 20.66
CA ASP A 211 28.59 -7.73 19.53
C ASP A 211 28.84 -8.45 18.19
N LYS A 212 29.58 -9.55 18.19
CA LYS A 212 29.84 -10.35 16.98
C LYS A 212 28.57 -11.02 16.48
N GLN A 213 27.75 -11.54 17.38
CA GLN A 213 26.45 -12.11 17.03
C GLN A 213 25.49 -11.04 16.48
N VAL A 214 25.53 -9.81 17.01
CA VAL A 214 24.77 -8.69 16.44
C VAL A 214 25.27 -8.32 15.04
N ALA A 215 26.58 -8.34 14.80
CA ALA A 215 27.14 -8.11 13.46
C ALA A 215 26.71 -9.20 12.45
N MET A 216 26.69 -10.48 12.87
CA MET A 216 26.19 -11.57 12.04
C MET A 216 24.70 -11.44 11.76
N MET A 217 23.92 -11.01 12.75
CA MET A 217 22.50 -10.72 12.57
C MET A 217 22.30 -9.59 11.56
N LEU A 218 23.06 -8.49 11.64
CA LEU A 218 23.00 -7.40 10.67
C LEU A 218 23.20 -7.91 9.24
N GLN A 219 24.28 -8.66 9.00
CA GLN A 219 24.60 -9.20 7.68
C GLN A 219 23.51 -10.15 7.16
N PHE A 220 22.99 -11.00 8.05
CA PHE A 220 21.87 -11.89 7.71
C PHE A 220 20.63 -11.09 7.31
N VAL A 221 20.23 -10.10 8.11
CA VAL A 221 19.00 -9.32 7.85
C VAL A 221 19.13 -8.48 6.59
N GLN A 222 20.29 -7.90 6.29
CA GLN A 222 20.56 -7.22 5.02
C GLN A 222 20.34 -8.17 3.83
N THR A 223 20.97 -9.35 3.87
CA THR A 223 20.88 -10.33 2.78
C THR A 223 19.46 -10.88 2.65
N PHE A 224 18.85 -11.25 3.77
CA PHE A 224 17.48 -11.78 3.82
C PHE A 224 16.46 -10.76 3.29
N SER A 225 16.58 -9.49 3.67
CA SER A 225 15.67 -8.45 3.17
C SER A 225 15.81 -8.29 1.65
N ALA A 226 17.04 -8.29 1.12
CA ALA A 226 17.29 -8.18 -0.31
C ALA A 226 16.80 -9.40 -1.12
N ASP A 227 16.90 -10.60 -0.55
CA ASP A 227 16.50 -11.84 -1.24
C ASP A 227 14.98 -12.02 -1.30
N TYR A 228 14.26 -11.56 -0.27
CA TYR A 228 12.86 -11.90 -0.04
C TYR A 228 11.86 -10.73 -0.13
N LEU A 229 12.30 -9.47 -0.22
CA LEU A 229 11.44 -8.33 -0.54
C LEU A 229 11.67 -7.92 -2.00
N LYS A 230 10.70 -8.19 -2.88
CA LYS A 230 10.78 -7.90 -4.32
C LYS A 230 9.67 -6.98 -4.79
#